data_AF-A0A523GH44-F1
#
_entry.id   AF-A0A523GH44-F1
#
_cell.length_a   1.000
_cell.length_b   1.000
_cell.length_c   1.000
_cell.angle_alpha   90.00
_cell.angle_beta   90.00
_cell.angle_gamma   90.00
#
_symmetry.space_group_name_H-M   'P 1'
#
loop_
_entity.id
_entity.type
_entity.pdbx_description
1 polymer ?
#
loop_
_entity_poly.entity_id
_entity_poly.type
_entity_poly.pdbx_seq_one_letter_code
_entity_poly.pdbx_strand_id
1 'polypeptide(L)'
;MLAKMIQDLAGTRVAYKCRFLVRSGHGYISIKTDDVAYVISKNKLNYLVSTDDKKYVVDHTMDQLQNLLDPREFQRINRNFIVSNQSIKRMDS
;
A
#
# COMPACT_ATOMS: atom_id res chain seq x y z
N MET A 1 -21.95 23.13 15.03
CA MET A 1 -21.08 23.22 13.82
C MET A 1 -19.60 23.28 14.19
N LEU A 2 -19.17 24.18 15.08
CA LEU A 2 -17.77 24.32 15.49
C LEU A 2 -17.15 23.04 16.10
N ALA A 3 -17.91 22.31 16.94
CA ALA A 3 -17.43 21.06 17.54
C ALA A 3 -17.11 19.95 16.52
N LYS A 4 -17.82 19.90 15.39
CA LYS A 4 -17.60 18.91 14.32
C LYS A 4 -16.31 19.21 13.54
N MET A 5 -16.07 20.49 13.25
CA MET A 5 -14.82 20.95 12.61
C MET A 5 -13.59 20.73 13.49
N ILE A 6 -13.72 20.90 14.82
CA ILE A 6 -12.62 20.62 15.77
C ILE A 6 -12.33 19.11 15.87
N GLN A 7 -13.34 18.25 15.72
CA GLN A 7 -13.14 16.79 15.64
C GLN A 7 -12.39 16.36 14.37
N ASP A 8 -12.65 17.03 13.24
CA ASP A 8 -11.89 16.81 12.01
C ASP A 8 -10.45 17.38 12.09
N LEU A 9 -10.24 18.43 12.91
CA LEU A 9 -8.92 19.07 13.14
C LEU A 9 -8.08 18.36 14.21
N ALA A 10 -8.71 17.64 15.14
CA ALA A 10 -8.06 16.72 16.08
C ALA A 10 -7.64 15.46 15.30
N GLY A 11 -6.69 15.66 14.39
CA GLY A 11 -6.37 14.76 13.30
C GLY A 11 -6.43 13.31 13.71
N THR A 12 -7.30 12.55 13.04
CA THR A 12 -7.19 11.11 12.94
C THR A 12 -5.73 10.84 12.58
N ARG A 13 -4.93 10.37 13.54
CA ARG A 13 -3.59 9.86 13.23
C ARG A 13 -3.84 8.75 12.22
N VAL A 14 -3.62 9.05 10.94
CA VAL A 14 -3.74 8.08 9.86
C VAL A 14 -2.64 7.07 10.12
N ALA A 15 -2.99 6.00 10.81
CA ALA A 15 -2.07 4.92 11.09
C ALA A 15 -1.93 4.11 9.82
N TYR A 16 -0.80 4.30 9.13
CA TYR A 16 -0.44 3.46 7.99
C TYR A 16 -0.27 2.01 8.45
N LYS A 17 -0.63 1.05 7.59
CA LYS A 17 -0.47 -0.36 7.88
C LYS A 17 1.01 -0.71 7.94
N CYS A 18 1.43 -1.36 9.02
CA CYS A 18 2.74 -2.00 9.09
C CYS A 18 2.73 -3.40 8.47
N ARG A 19 1.55 -4.04 8.34
CA ARG A 19 1.41 -5.38 7.78
C ARG A 19 0.11 -5.57 6.98
N PHE A 20 0.19 -6.37 5.92
CA PHE A 20 -0.93 -6.85 5.12
C PHE A 20 -1.14 -8.34 5.35
N LEU A 21 -2.38 -8.71 5.65
CA LEU A 21 -2.78 -10.11 5.71
C LEU A 21 -3.30 -10.49 4.33
N VAL A 22 -2.62 -11.42 3.67
CA VAL A 22 -2.93 -11.84 2.30
C VAL A 22 -3.21 -13.33 2.26
N ARG A 23 -4.16 -13.73 1.42
CA ARG A 23 -4.52 -15.13 1.25
C ARG A 23 -3.42 -15.86 0.49
N SER A 24 -3.00 -17.02 0.99
CA SER A 24 -2.02 -17.89 0.33
C SER A 24 -2.44 -19.34 0.51
N GLY A 25 -2.78 -20.02 -0.59
CA GLY A 25 -3.31 -21.39 -0.56
C GLY A 25 -4.52 -21.54 0.36
N HIS A 26 -4.36 -22.36 1.41
CA HIS A 26 -5.40 -22.67 2.39
C HIS A 26 -5.42 -21.74 3.61
N GLY A 27 -4.56 -20.72 3.66
CA GLY A 27 -4.43 -19.84 4.83
C GLY A 27 -4.14 -18.39 4.49
N TYR A 28 -3.66 -17.68 5.51
CA TYR A 28 -3.23 -16.29 5.39
C TYR A 28 -1.77 -16.16 5.81
N ILE A 29 -1.06 -15.27 5.13
CA ILE A 29 0.30 -14.88 5.50
C ILE A 29 0.32 -13.38 5.77
N SER A 30 1.19 -12.97 6.69
CA SER A 30 1.32 -11.58 7.08
C SER A 30 2.59 -10.98 6.47
N ILE A 31 2.43 -10.12 5.48
CA ILE A 31 3.52 -9.41 4.78
C ILE A 31 3.77 -8.09 5.51
N LYS A 32 5.04 -7.78 5.85
CA LYS A 32 5.37 -6.44 6.37
C LYS A 32 5.33 -5.44 5.23
N THR A 33 4.88 -4.23 5.52
CA THR A 33 4.88 -3.15 4.53
C THR A 33 6.31 -2.81 4.07
N ASP A 34 7.31 -2.92 4.95
CA ASP A 34 8.73 -2.75 4.61
C ASP A 34 9.24 -3.78 3.57
N ASP A 35 8.61 -4.96 3.50
CA ASP A 35 8.99 -6.00 2.54
C ASP A 35 8.30 -5.78 1.17
N VAL A 36 7.45 -4.75 1.02
CA VAL A 36 6.71 -4.45 -0.22
C VAL A 36 7.53 -3.52 -1.10
N ALA A 37 7.84 -3.98 -2.31
CA ALA A 37 8.55 -3.18 -3.31
C ALA A 37 7.62 -2.26 -4.10
N TYR A 38 6.48 -2.79 -4.55
CA TYR A 38 5.46 -2.03 -5.25
C TYR A 38 4.11 -2.74 -5.22
N VAL A 39 3.08 -2.00 -5.55
CA VAL A 39 1.71 -2.46 -5.74
C VAL A 39 1.30 -2.23 -7.18
N ILE A 40 0.72 -3.26 -7.80
CA ILE A 40 0.29 -3.19 -9.20
C ILE A 40 -1.15 -3.68 -9.36
N SER A 41 -1.92 -2.98 -10.18
CA SER A 41 -3.21 -3.46 -10.68
C SER A 41 -3.04 -4.16 -12.02
N LYS A 42 -3.44 -5.44 -12.10
CA LYS A 42 -3.39 -6.27 -13.32
C LYS A 42 -4.55 -7.25 -13.35
N ASN A 43 -5.21 -7.40 -14.51
CA ASN A 43 -6.31 -8.34 -14.70
C ASN A 43 -7.43 -8.21 -13.64
N LYS A 44 -7.82 -6.96 -13.32
CA LYS A 44 -8.84 -6.62 -12.29
C LYS A 44 -8.47 -7.00 -10.84
N LEU A 45 -7.22 -7.41 -10.60
CA LEU A 45 -6.70 -7.73 -9.28
C LEU A 45 -5.57 -6.76 -8.92
N ASN A 46 -5.42 -6.49 -7.63
CA ASN A 46 -4.30 -5.73 -7.10
C ASN A 46 -3.33 -6.68 -6.41
N TYR A 47 -2.04 -6.45 -6.63
CA TYR A 47 -0.97 -7.30 -6.12
C TYR A 47 -0.01 -6.46 -5.30
N LEU A 48 0.31 -6.91 -4.09
CA LEU A 48 1.53 -6.52 -3.40
C LEU A 48 2.67 -7.37 -3.95
N VAL A 49 3.71 -6.73 -4.46
CA VAL A 49 4.94 -7.40 -4.89
C VAL A 49 6.00 -7.14 -3.84
N SER A 50 6.56 -8.21 -3.27
CA SER A 50 7.63 -8.08 -2.30
C SER A 50 8.96 -7.74 -2.96
N THR A 51 9.93 -7.29 -2.16
CA THR A 51 11.33 -7.12 -2.57
C THR A 51 11.96 -8.41 -3.12
N ASP A 52 11.49 -9.59 -2.70
CA ASP A 52 11.87 -10.90 -3.25
C ASP A 52 11.05 -11.34 -4.50
N ASP A 53 10.36 -10.40 -5.18
CA ASP A 53 9.54 -10.61 -6.39
C ASP A 53 8.33 -11.57 -6.25
N LYS A 54 7.97 -11.96 -5.03
CA LYS A 54 6.73 -12.71 -4.76
C LYS A 54 5.50 -11.80 -4.87
N LYS A 55 4.43 -12.33 -5.46
CA LYS A 55 3.19 -11.58 -5.71
C LYS A 55 2.06 -12.09 -4.83
N TYR A 56 1.38 -11.18 -4.17
CA TYR A 56 0.28 -11.48 -3.26
C TYR A 56 -0.96 -10.69 -3.65
N VAL A 57 -2.06 -11.39 -3.91
CA VAL A 57 -3.35 -10.73 -4.19
C VAL A 57 -3.84 -10.03 -2.92
N VAL A 58 -4.28 -8.78 -3.06
CA VAL A 58 -4.88 -8.00 -1.98
C VAL A 58 -6.32 -7.62 -2.30
N ASP A 59 -7.15 -7.64 -1.26
CA ASP A 59 -8.56 -7.28 -1.33
C ASP A 59 -8.78 -5.80 -0.98
N HIS A 60 -7.97 -4.96 -1.61
CA HIS A 60 -8.03 -3.50 -1.46
C HIS A 60 -7.93 -2.86 -2.84
N THR A 61 -8.69 -1.80 -3.09
CA THR A 61 -8.55 -0.98 -4.29
C THR A 61 -7.24 -0.18 -4.26
N MET A 62 -6.79 0.31 -5.41
CA MET A 62 -5.59 1.17 -5.48
C MET A 62 -5.73 2.42 -4.61
N ASP A 63 -6.91 3.02 -4.53
CA ASP A 63 -7.19 4.18 -3.67
C ASP A 63 -7.17 3.82 -2.18
N GLN A 64 -7.70 2.65 -1.80
CA GLN A 64 -7.58 2.16 -0.43
C GLN A 64 -6.13 1.89 -0.06
N LEU A 65 -5.36 1.25 -0.95
CA LEU A 65 -3.93 0.98 -0.75
C LEU A 65 -3.14 2.27 -0.58
N GLN A 66 -3.42 3.30 -1.38
CA GLN A 66 -2.80 4.61 -1.25
C GLN A 66 -3.03 5.25 0.14
N ASN A 67 -4.21 5.06 0.74
CA ASN A 67 -4.53 5.58 2.07
C ASN A 67 -3.94 4.71 3.21
N LEU A 68 -3.65 3.45 2.95
CA LEU A 68 -3.10 2.50 3.93
C LEU A 68 -1.57 2.49 3.97
N LEU A 69 -0.91 2.96 2.92
CA LEU A 69 0.54 3.04 2.80
C LEU A 69 1.05 4.42 3.21
N ASP A 70 2.21 4.49 3.86
CA ASP A 70 2.82 5.75 4.24
C ASP A 70 3.26 6.51 2.97
N PRO A 71 2.72 7.72 2.68
CA PRO A 71 3.06 8.48 1.49
C PRO A 71 4.52 8.96 1.47
N ARG A 72 5.21 8.93 2.62
CA ARG A 72 6.65 9.21 2.70
C ARG A 72 7.50 8.04 2.21
N GLU A 73 6.95 6.83 2.24
CA GLU A 73 7.62 5.61 1.78
C GLU A 73 7.06 5.13 0.44
N PHE A 74 5.81 5.44 0.10
CA PHE A 74 5.14 4.96 -1.10
C PHE A 74 4.56 6.10 -1.93
N GLN A 75 4.80 6.06 -3.24
CA GLN A 75 4.25 7.03 -4.18
C GLN A 75 3.41 6.37 -5.26
N ARG A 76 2.22 6.93 -5.52
CA ARG A 76 1.37 6.51 -6.64
C ARG A 76 1.84 7.20 -7.92
N ILE A 77 2.51 6.45 -8.79
CA ILE A 77 3.05 6.98 -10.05
C ILE A 77 2.00 7.01 -11.17
N ASN A 78 0.96 6.18 -11.09
CA ASN A 78 -0.20 6.22 -11.97
C ASN A 78 -1.38 5.44 -11.37
N ARG A 79 -2.50 5.34 -12.11
CA ARG A 79 -3.71 4.64 -11.65
C ARG A 79 -3.48 3.17 -11.26
N ASN A 80 -2.47 2.52 -11.85
CA ASN A 80 -2.19 1.10 -11.72
C ASN A 80 -0.97 0.78 -10.84
N PHE A 81 -0.18 1.76 -10.41
CA PHE A 81 1.09 1.52 -9.71
C PHE A 81 1.28 2.44 -8.49
N ILE A 82 1.66 1.81 -7.37
CA ILE A 82 2.21 2.48 -6.18
C ILE A 82 3.59 1.87 -5.93
N VAL A 83 4.63 2.67 -5.78
CA VAL A 83 6.02 2.18 -5.64
C VAL A 83 6.59 2.58 -4.29
N SER A 84 7.37 1.70 -3.67
CA SER A 84 8.17 2.04 -2.50
C SER A 84 9.39 2.85 -2.91
N ASN A 85 9.69 3.92 -2.20
CA ASN A 85 10.89 4.74 -2.35
C ASN A 85 12.16 3.92 -2.15
N GLN A 86 12.13 2.92 -1.26
CA GLN A 86 13.27 2.04 -0.98
C GLN A 86 13.57 1.06 -2.14
N SER A 87 12.59 0.82 -3.02
CA SER A 87 12.73 -0.12 -4.13
C SER A 87 13.15 0.55 -5.45
N ILE A 88 13.28 1.88 -5.47
CA ILE A 88 13.80 2.62 -6.62
C ILE A 88 15.33 2.45 -6.63
N LYS A 89 15.83 1.41 -7.30
CA LYS A 89 17.30 1.21 -7.45
C LYS A 89 17.93 2.03 -8.58
N ARG A 90 17.16 2.41 -9.61
CA ARG A 90 17.58 3.32 -10.70
C ARG A 90 16.41 3.51 -11.66
N MET A 91 16.11 4.74 -12.07
CA MET A 91 15.43 5.01 -13.35
C MET A 91 16.53 5.56 -14.27
N ASP A 92 16.96 4.76 -15.25
CA ASP A 92 17.82 5.26 -16.31
C ASP A 92 16.97 5.95 -17.39
N SER A 93 17.48 7.07 -17.91
CA SER A 93 16.87 7.91 -18.96
C SER A 93 17.19 7.39 -20.37
#